data_AF-A0A3D4WXA2-F1
#
_entry.id   AF-A0A3D4WXA2-F1
#
_cell.length_a   1.000
_cell.length_b   1.000
_cell.length_c   1.000
_cell.angle_alpha   90.00
_cell.angle_beta   90.00
_cell.angle_gamma   90.00
#
_symmetry.space_group_name_H-M   'P 1'
#
loop_
_entity.id
_entity.type
_entity.pdbx_description
1 polymer ?
#
loop_
_entity_poly.entity_id
_entity_poly.type
_entity_poly.pdbx_seq_one_letter_code
_entity_poly.pdbx_strand_id
1 'polypeptide(L)'
;MTDGELSSSLTRVFAEEQALAAQRLALVREIDGRGLPSREGATSTIAWLRDSLRISVRSARQMVELAKALDASLPSTGQALADGVVNEEQALVIARAVTGLAGHADSEAQAKAEDFLVGKAAVFEPATLATLGRRVLDTVAPELADEQLAKDLKAADARAARDRTLTLSPDGTGRVRLTGWLET
;
A
#
# COMPACT_ATOMS: atom_id res chain seq x y z
N MET A 1 -33.49 -20.80 -13.35
CA MET A 1 -32.95 -20.01 -12.22
C MET A 1 -33.77 -18.75 -12.10
N THR A 2 -34.17 -18.37 -10.90
CA THR A 2 -34.76 -17.06 -10.60
C THR A 2 -33.68 -15.97 -10.60
N ASP A 3 -34.07 -14.70 -10.65
CA ASP A 3 -33.12 -13.57 -10.57
C ASP A 3 -32.27 -13.62 -9.28
N GLY A 4 -32.88 -14.02 -8.16
CA GLY A 4 -32.18 -14.19 -6.88
C GLY A 4 -31.19 -15.36 -6.88
N GLU A 5 -31.52 -16.47 -7.55
CA GLU A 5 -30.59 -17.60 -7.74
C GLU A 5 -29.42 -17.19 -8.63
N LEU A 6 -29.67 -16.42 -9.69
CA LEU A 6 -28.62 -15.96 -10.60
C LEU A 6 -27.61 -15.03 -9.90
N SER A 7 -28.12 -14.06 -9.13
CA SER A 7 -27.26 -13.15 -8.34
C SER A 7 -26.44 -13.92 -7.30
N SER A 8 -27.06 -14.85 -6.56
CA SER A 8 -26.37 -15.65 -5.55
C SER A 8 -25.32 -16.58 -6.14
N SER A 9 -25.60 -17.17 -7.31
CA SER A 9 -24.62 -17.99 -8.04
C SER A 9 -23.42 -17.16 -8.49
N LEU A 10 -23.63 -15.96 -9.01
CA LEU A 10 -22.52 -15.07 -9.41
C LEU A 10 -21.63 -14.70 -8.22
N THR A 11 -22.23 -14.27 -7.11
CA THR A 11 -21.46 -13.89 -5.91
C THR A 11 -20.69 -15.06 -5.33
N ARG A 12 -21.25 -16.28 -5.40
CA ARG A 12 -20.57 -17.50 -4.96
C ARG A 12 -19.36 -17.83 -5.84
N VAL A 13 -19.52 -17.83 -7.16
CA VAL A 13 -18.40 -18.07 -8.08
C VAL A 13 -17.29 -17.05 -7.87
N PHE A 14 -17.66 -15.77 -7.70
CA PHE A 14 -16.69 -14.73 -7.44
C PHE A 14 -15.91 -14.95 -6.13
N ALA A 15 -16.56 -15.40 -5.06
CA ALA A 15 -15.90 -15.76 -3.80
C ALA A 15 -14.96 -16.97 -3.97
N GLU A 16 -15.37 -17.99 -4.73
CA GLU A 16 -14.52 -19.14 -5.07
C GLU A 16 -13.28 -18.72 -5.89
N GLU A 17 -13.40 -17.74 -6.79
CA GLU A 17 -12.26 -17.15 -7.49
C GLU A 17 -11.26 -16.46 -6.54
N GLN A 18 -11.76 -15.79 -5.49
CA GLN A 18 -10.88 -15.15 -4.49
C GLN A 18 -10.14 -16.19 -3.64
N ALA A 19 -10.81 -17.27 -3.26
CA ALA A 19 -10.16 -18.39 -2.57
C ALA A 19 -9.05 -19.04 -3.43
N LEU A 20 -9.27 -19.16 -4.75
CA LEU A 20 -8.24 -19.60 -5.68
C LEU A 20 -7.10 -18.57 -5.83
N ALA A 21 -7.42 -17.27 -5.82
CA ALA A 21 -6.41 -16.21 -5.81
C ALA A 21 -5.52 -16.29 -4.56
N ALA A 22 -6.09 -16.54 -3.38
CA ALA A 22 -5.33 -16.75 -2.14
C ALA A 22 -4.34 -17.91 -2.26
N GLN A 23 -4.79 -19.06 -2.78
CA GLN A 23 -3.94 -20.22 -3.00
C GLN A 23 -2.81 -19.92 -4.02
N ARG A 24 -3.14 -19.23 -5.11
CA ARG A 24 -2.14 -18.79 -6.10
C ARG A 24 -1.07 -17.89 -5.46
N LEU A 25 -1.47 -16.95 -4.63
CA LEU A 25 -0.54 -16.04 -3.93
C LEU A 25 0.36 -16.81 -2.94
N ALA A 26 -0.17 -17.81 -2.23
CA ALA A 26 0.62 -18.68 -1.37
C ALA A 26 1.69 -19.46 -2.16
N LEU A 27 1.33 -20.00 -3.33
CA LEU A 27 2.30 -20.66 -4.22
C LEU A 27 3.38 -19.70 -4.73
N VAL A 28 3.00 -18.48 -5.12
CA VAL A 28 3.94 -17.44 -5.53
C VAL A 28 4.91 -17.10 -4.40
N ARG A 29 4.41 -17.00 -3.16
CA ARG A 29 5.25 -16.76 -1.99
C ARG A 29 6.26 -17.86 -1.77
N GLU A 30 5.84 -19.11 -1.90
CA GLU A 30 6.71 -20.29 -1.74
C GLU A 30 7.77 -20.36 -2.84
N ILE A 31 7.39 -20.09 -4.09
CA ILE A 31 8.29 -20.01 -5.25
C ILE A 31 9.36 -18.94 -5.02
N ASP A 32 8.96 -17.74 -4.59
CA ASP A 32 9.86 -16.63 -4.26
C ASP A 32 10.79 -17.00 -3.09
N GLY A 33 10.24 -17.57 -2.01
CA GLY A 33 10.99 -17.93 -0.80
C GLY A 33 12.02 -19.04 -1.01
N ARG A 34 11.74 -20.00 -1.90
CA ARG A 34 12.67 -21.08 -2.26
C ARG A 34 13.72 -20.68 -3.30
N GLY A 35 13.59 -19.49 -3.90
CA GLY A 35 14.47 -19.04 -4.97
C GLY A 35 14.41 -19.92 -6.22
N LEU A 36 13.26 -20.58 -6.49
CA LEU A 36 13.09 -21.41 -7.69
C LEU A 36 13.36 -20.64 -8.99
N PRO A 37 12.92 -19.38 -9.15
CA PRO A 37 13.21 -18.60 -10.35
C PRO A 37 14.71 -18.56 -10.70
N SER A 38 15.58 -18.34 -9.70
CA SER A 38 17.03 -18.29 -9.92
C SER A 38 17.62 -19.65 -10.29
N ARG A 39 17.06 -20.75 -9.77
CA ARG A 39 17.49 -22.12 -10.12
C ARG A 39 17.12 -22.48 -11.56
N GLU A 40 16.07 -21.86 -12.09
CA GLU A 40 15.62 -22.02 -13.48
C GLU A 40 16.19 -20.95 -14.43
N GLY A 41 17.16 -20.14 -13.96
CA GLY A 41 17.85 -19.14 -14.79
C GLY A 41 17.09 -17.83 -14.99
N ALA A 42 15.97 -17.61 -14.29
CA ALA A 42 15.26 -16.34 -14.32
C ALA A 42 15.97 -15.30 -13.41
N THR A 43 15.97 -14.04 -13.86
CA THR A 43 16.58 -12.93 -13.13
C THR A 43 15.79 -12.46 -11.91
N SER A 44 14.51 -12.85 -11.82
CA SER A 44 13.63 -12.54 -10.69
C SER A 44 12.35 -13.38 -10.76
N THR A 45 11.63 -13.49 -9.63
CA THR A 45 10.28 -14.07 -9.57
C THR A 45 9.31 -13.38 -10.52
N ILE A 46 9.42 -12.05 -10.68
CA ILE A 46 8.60 -11.29 -11.63
C ILE A 46 8.88 -11.74 -13.07
N ALA A 47 10.15 -11.86 -13.45
CA ALA A 47 10.53 -12.31 -14.80
C ALA A 47 10.05 -13.74 -15.06
N TRP A 48 10.18 -14.62 -14.06
CA TRP A 48 9.71 -15.99 -14.12
C TRP A 48 8.19 -16.07 -14.29
N LEU A 49 7.40 -15.40 -13.45
CA LEU A 49 5.93 -15.40 -13.54
C LEU A 49 5.42 -14.89 -14.89
N ARG A 50 6.08 -13.88 -15.46
CA ARG A 50 5.73 -13.37 -16.80
C ARG A 50 5.94 -14.41 -17.88
N ASP A 51 7.03 -15.16 -17.80
CA ASP A 51 7.32 -16.22 -18.75
C ASP A 51 6.35 -17.39 -18.54
N SER A 52 6.27 -17.93 -17.32
CA SER A 52 5.48 -19.11 -17.00
C SER A 52 3.97 -18.91 -17.17
N LEU A 53 3.43 -17.74 -16.82
CA LEU A 53 1.99 -17.46 -16.84
C LEU A 53 1.54 -16.58 -18.02
N ARG A 54 2.48 -16.09 -18.85
CA ARG A 54 2.20 -15.18 -19.98
C ARG A 54 1.43 -13.90 -19.58
N ILE A 55 1.77 -13.35 -18.41
CA ILE A 55 1.14 -12.14 -17.86
C ILE A 55 2.01 -10.89 -18.01
N SER A 56 1.39 -9.72 -17.83
CA SER A 56 2.07 -8.43 -17.82
C SER A 56 3.05 -8.29 -16.64
N VAL A 57 4.05 -7.41 -16.77
CA VAL A 57 4.90 -6.96 -15.64
C VAL A 57 4.04 -6.41 -14.51
N ARG A 58 3.03 -5.63 -14.90
CA ARG A 58 1.85 -5.21 -14.12
C ARG A 58 1.48 -6.23 -13.05
N SER A 59 0.85 -7.28 -13.56
CA SER A 59 0.23 -8.35 -12.81
C SER A 59 1.25 -9.15 -12.01
N ALA A 60 2.41 -9.48 -12.61
CA ALA A 60 3.45 -10.24 -11.92
C ALA A 60 4.01 -9.49 -10.69
N ARG A 61 4.22 -8.17 -10.81
CA ARG A 61 4.67 -7.33 -9.68
C ARG A 61 3.63 -7.30 -8.56
N GLN A 62 2.36 -7.04 -8.91
CA GLN A 62 1.27 -6.98 -7.94
C GLN A 62 1.09 -8.32 -7.21
N MET A 63 1.24 -9.44 -7.92
CA MET A 63 1.15 -10.78 -7.34
C MET A 63 2.28 -11.04 -6.34
N VAL A 64 3.53 -10.69 -6.68
CA VAL A 64 4.68 -10.84 -5.76
C VAL A 64 4.57 -9.89 -4.57
N GLU A 65 4.14 -8.65 -4.81
CA GLU A 65 3.90 -7.63 -3.77
C GLU A 65 2.87 -8.14 -2.75
N LEU A 66 1.69 -8.55 -3.23
CA LEU A 66 0.61 -9.02 -2.37
C LEU A 66 1.00 -10.32 -1.65
N ALA A 67 1.59 -11.29 -2.36
CA ALA A 67 2.03 -12.55 -1.76
C ALA A 67 3.00 -12.35 -0.58
N LYS A 68 3.91 -11.37 -0.69
CA LYS A 68 4.84 -11.01 0.40
C LYS A 68 4.13 -10.34 1.56
N ALA A 69 3.22 -9.42 1.27
CA ALA A 69 2.50 -8.68 2.32
C ALA A 69 1.58 -9.61 3.14
N LEU A 70 0.87 -10.53 2.49
CA LEU A 70 0.02 -11.54 3.15
C LEU A 70 0.83 -12.47 4.07
N ASP A 71 2.02 -12.89 3.65
CA ASP A 71 2.89 -13.77 4.43
C ASP A 71 3.53 -13.06 5.63
N ALA A 72 3.93 -11.79 5.47
CA ALA A 72 4.74 -11.09 6.45
C ALA A 72 3.92 -10.41 7.55
N SER A 73 2.79 -9.79 7.20
CA SER A 73 2.18 -8.80 8.09
C SER A 73 0.66 -8.68 7.97
N LEU A 74 -0.02 -9.49 7.15
CA LEU A 74 -1.45 -9.33 6.87
C LEU A 74 -2.27 -10.63 7.01
N PRO A 75 -2.29 -11.25 8.20
CA PRO A 75 -3.03 -12.48 8.42
C PRO A 75 -4.55 -12.30 8.24
N SER A 76 -5.14 -11.19 8.70
CA SER A 76 -6.58 -10.94 8.59
C SER A 76 -7.01 -10.78 7.14
N THR A 77 -6.21 -10.09 6.34
CA THR A 77 -6.43 -9.89 4.90
C THR A 77 -6.28 -11.20 4.14
N GLY A 78 -5.26 -11.99 4.48
CA GLY A 78 -5.04 -13.30 3.85
C GLY A 78 -6.21 -14.26 4.10
N GLN A 79 -6.70 -14.30 5.34
CA GLN A 79 -7.87 -15.10 5.70
C GLN A 79 -9.14 -14.58 4.99
N ALA A 80 -9.38 -13.28 5.00
CA ALA A 80 -10.55 -12.69 4.33
C ALA A 80 -10.55 -12.94 2.81
N LEU A 81 -9.39 -12.97 2.17
CA LEU A 81 -9.25 -13.32 0.75
C LEU A 81 -9.56 -14.82 0.52
N ALA A 82 -9.04 -15.69 1.40
CA ALA A 82 -9.30 -17.13 1.34
C ALA A 82 -10.78 -17.47 1.55
N ASP A 83 -11.49 -16.70 2.37
CA ASP A 83 -12.92 -16.83 2.62
C ASP A 83 -13.80 -16.15 1.55
N GLY A 84 -13.18 -15.44 0.61
CA GLY A 84 -13.88 -14.67 -0.44
C GLY A 84 -14.65 -13.46 0.08
N VAL A 85 -14.33 -12.99 1.29
CA VAL A 85 -14.90 -11.79 1.92
C VAL A 85 -14.32 -10.52 1.30
N VAL A 86 -13.04 -10.55 0.91
CA VAL A 86 -12.39 -9.48 0.14
C VAL A 86 -11.93 -10.03 -1.20
N ASN A 87 -11.91 -9.16 -2.21
CA ASN A 87 -11.30 -9.50 -3.50
C ASN A 87 -9.81 -9.14 -3.57
N GLU A 88 -9.11 -9.68 -4.56
CA GLU A 88 -7.67 -9.47 -4.73
C GLU A 88 -7.28 -7.98 -4.88
N GLU A 89 -8.12 -7.16 -5.53
CA GLU A 89 -7.87 -5.72 -5.67
C GLU A 89 -7.96 -5.00 -4.32
N GLN A 90 -8.97 -5.33 -3.51
CA GLN A 90 -9.10 -4.83 -2.14
C GLN A 90 -7.93 -5.29 -1.27
N ALA A 91 -7.54 -6.57 -1.35
CA ALA A 91 -6.41 -7.11 -0.61
C ALA A 91 -5.10 -6.36 -0.95
N LEU A 92 -4.87 -6.05 -2.23
CA LEU A 92 -3.71 -5.24 -2.64
C LEU A 92 -3.78 -3.81 -2.10
N VAL A 93 -4.96 -3.19 -2.08
CA VAL A 93 -5.16 -1.85 -1.50
C VAL A 93 -4.88 -1.86 0.00
N ILE A 94 -5.40 -2.84 0.73
CA ILE A 94 -5.14 -3.00 2.18
C ILE A 94 -3.65 -3.21 2.40
N ALA A 95 -3.01 -4.08 1.61
CA ALA A 95 -1.60 -4.34 1.72
C ALA A 95 -0.75 -3.08 1.55
N ARG A 96 -1.05 -2.26 0.55
CA ARG A 96 -0.34 -0.98 0.33
C ARG A 96 -0.59 0.03 1.44
N ALA A 97 -1.82 0.10 1.94
CA ALA A 97 -2.16 1.00 3.04
C ALA A 97 -1.37 0.64 4.30
N VAL A 98 -1.41 -0.63 4.72
CA VAL A 98 -0.77 -1.09 5.96
C VAL A 98 0.75 -1.10 5.84
N THR A 99 1.31 -1.59 4.73
CA THR A 99 2.78 -1.55 4.52
C THR A 99 3.32 -0.13 4.42
N GLY A 100 2.52 0.83 3.94
CA GLY A 100 2.86 2.25 3.95
C GLY A 100 2.99 2.87 5.35
N LEU A 101 2.41 2.23 6.38
CA LEU A 101 2.54 2.65 7.77
C LEU A 101 3.87 2.22 8.41
N ALA A 102 4.62 1.33 7.75
CA ALA A 102 5.90 0.87 8.26
C ALA A 102 6.84 2.05 8.54
N GLY A 103 7.42 2.09 9.74
CA GLY A 103 8.29 3.19 10.20
C GLY A 103 7.56 4.39 10.82
N HIS A 104 6.23 4.47 10.67
CA HIS A 104 5.39 5.53 11.25
C HIS A 104 4.43 5.01 12.32
N ALA A 105 4.10 3.71 12.28
CA ALA A 105 3.24 3.04 13.23
C ALA A 105 3.86 1.73 13.70
N ASP A 106 3.60 1.36 14.95
CA ASP A 106 4.00 0.08 15.52
C ASP A 106 3.14 -1.09 14.99
N SER A 107 3.49 -2.32 15.36
CA SER A 107 2.79 -3.51 14.91
C SER A 107 1.33 -3.56 15.38
N GLU A 108 1.02 -2.96 16.52
CA GLU A 108 -0.35 -2.94 17.06
C GLU A 108 -1.24 -2.00 16.23
N ALA A 109 -0.76 -0.79 15.94
CA ALA A 109 -1.46 0.15 15.08
C ALA A 109 -1.61 -0.38 13.63
N GLN A 110 -0.60 -1.10 13.12
CA GLN A 110 -0.71 -1.78 11.82
C GLN A 110 -1.79 -2.87 11.80
N ALA A 111 -1.85 -3.70 12.84
CA ALA A 111 -2.90 -4.73 12.97
C ALA A 111 -4.31 -4.09 13.07
N LYS A 112 -4.46 -3.03 13.86
CA LYS A 112 -5.72 -2.27 13.95
C LYS A 112 -6.13 -1.67 12.60
N ALA A 113 -5.15 -1.13 11.85
CA ALA A 113 -5.39 -0.59 10.52
C ALA A 113 -5.84 -1.68 9.54
N GLU A 114 -5.19 -2.85 9.58
CA GLU A 114 -5.59 -4.01 8.78
C GLU A 114 -7.03 -4.43 9.07
N ASP A 115 -7.36 -4.74 10.33
CA ASP A 115 -8.69 -5.20 10.73
C ASP A 115 -9.77 -4.18 10.38
N PHE A 116 -9.47 -2.89 10.58
CA PHE A 116 -10.38 -1.82 10.20
C PHE A 116 -10.65 -1.83 8.69
N LEU A 117 -9.62 -1.89 7.85
CA LEU A 117 -9.78 -1.86 6.40
C LEU A 117 -10.45 -3.13 5.87
N VAL A 118 -10.14 -4.31 6.42
CA VAL A 118 -10.85 -5.56 6.12
C VAL A 118 -12.34 -5.42 6.45
N GLY A 119 -12.68 -4.87 7.61
CA GLY A 119 -14.08 -4.60 7.98
C GLY A 119 -14.78 -3.61 7.03
N LYS A 120 -14.06 -2.65 6.45
CA LYS A 120 -14.60 -1.70 5.47
C LYS A 120 -14.72 -2.28 4.05
N ALA A 121 -13.96 -3.30 3.71
CA ALA A 121 -14.00 -3.94 2.39
C ALA A 121 -15.34 -4.64 2.08
N ALA A 122 -16.14 -4.97 3.09
CA ALA A 122 -17.50 -5.49 2.90
C ALA A 122 -18.48 -4.46 2.29
N VAL A 123 -18.14 -3.16 2.35
CA VAL A 123 -19.04 -2.06 1.96
C VAL A 123 -18.45 -1.22 0.82
N PHE A 124 -17.12 -1.11 0.73
CA PHE A 124 -16.46 -0.19 -0.19
C PHE A 124 -15.62 -0.89 -1.26
N GLU A 125 -15.73 -0.41 -2.49
CA GLU A 125 -14.85 -0.86 -3.59
C GLU A 125 -13.39 -0.37 -3.40
N PRO A 126 -12.41 -0.94 -4.15
CA PRO A 126 -10.99 -0.66 -3.95
C PRO A 126 -10.60 0.82 -3.94
N ALA A 127 -11.20 1.66 -4.78
CA ALA A 127 -10.87 3.08 -4.88
C ALA A 127 -11.26 3.87 -3.63
N THR A 128 -12.44 3.59 -3.09
CA THR A 128 -12.91 4.19 -1.84
C THR A 128 -12.12 3.63 -0.65
N LEU A 129 -11.82 2.34 -0.65
CA LEU A 129 -10.96 1.72 0.37
C LEU A 129 -9.55 2.31 0.39
N ALA A 130 -8.97 2.60 -0.79
CA ALA A 130 -7.66 3.27 -0.89
C ALA A 130 -7.70 4.68 -0.32
N THR A 131 -8.84 5.38 -0.47
CA THR A 131 -9.04 6.70 0.12
C THR A 131 -9.10 6.63 1.64
N LEU A 132 -9.79 5.64 2.20
CA LEU A 132 -9.80 5.39 3.65
C LEU A 132 -8.41 5.01 4.17
N GLY A 133 -7.69 4.14 3.45
CA GLY A 133 -6.35 3.68 3.80
C GLY A 133 -5.33 4.81 3.97
N ARG A 134 -5.42 5.88 3.18
CA ARG A 134 -4.52 7.05 3.29
C ARG A 134 -4.60 7.77 4.63
N ARG A 135 -5.72 7.64 5.35
CA ARG A 135 -5.98 8.30 6.64
C ARG A 135 -6.41 7.29 7.70
N VAL A 136 -5.96 6.04 7.57
CA VAL A 136 -6.39 4.98 8.48
C VAL A 136 -5.97 5.28 9.92
N LEU A 137 -4.78 5.89 10.12
CA LEU A 137 -4.30 6.29 11.45
C LEU A 137 -5.22 7.31 12.13
N ASP A 138 -5.80 8.27 11.40
CA ASP A 138 -6.76 9.24 11.97
C ASP A 138 -7.92 8.54 12.69
N THR A 139 -8.24 7.30 12.29
CA THR A 139 -9.31 6.51 12.88
C THR A 139 -8.81 5.50 13.91
N VAL A 140 -7.70 4.79 13.63
CA VAL A 140 -7.28 3.64 14.45
C VAL A 140 -6.19 3.96 15.48
N ALA A 141 -5.47 5.06 15.30
CA ALA A 141 -4.38 5.52 16.16
C ALA A 141 -4.20 7.04 16.01
N PRO A 142 -5.18 7.84 16.46
CA PRO A 142 -5.20 9.29 16.24
C PRO A 142 -3.97 10.01 16.84
N GLU A 143 -3.43 9.51 17.95
CA GLU A 143 -2.19 10.00 18.54
C GLU A 143 -0.98 9.89 17.60
N LEU A 144 -0.86 8.78 16.87
CA LEU A 144 0.21 8.61 15.88
C LEU A 144 -0.02 9.50 14.65
N ALA A 145 -1.29 9.72 14.28
CA ALA A 145 -1.64 10.65 13.21
C ALA A 145 -1.25 12.10 13.57
N ASP A 146 -1.54 12.54 14.80
CA ASP A 146 -1.17 13.87 15.30
C ASP A 146 0.35 14.05 15.36
N GLU A 147 1.09 13.04 15.81
CA GLU A 147 2.56 13.06 15.82
C GLU A 147 3.14 13.19 14.41
N GLN A 148 2.58 12.44 13.45
CA GLN A 148 3.01 12.51 12.06
C GLN A 148 2.72 13.88 11.45
N LEU A 149 1.54 14.43 11.69
CA LEU A 149 1.17 15.78 11.26
C LEU A 149 2.14 16.83 11.85
N ALA A 150 2.49 16.71 13.12
CA ALA A 150 3.45 17.60 13.76
C ALA A 150 4.85 17.49 13.14
N LYS A 151 5.30 16.29 12.77
CA LYS A 151 6.58 16.07 12.06
C LYS A 151 6.55 16.71 10.67
N ASP A 152 5.46 16.54 9.92
CA ASP A 152 5.32 17.07 8.57
C ASP A 152 5.26 18.60 8.56
N LEU A 153 4.56 19.20 9.52
CA LEU A 153 4.55 20.65 9.74
C LEU A 153 5.96 21.17 10.05
N LYS A 154 6.69 20.54 10.97
CA LYS A 154 8.09 20.93 11.26
C LYS A 154 8.99 20.81 10.04
N ALA A 155 8.83 19.76 9.24
CA ALA A 155 9.60 19.59 8.00
C ALA A 155 9.24 20.65 6.95
N ALA A 156 7.96 21.03 6.85
CA ALA A 156 7.49 22.10 5.99
C ALA A 156 8.05 23.46 6.42
N ASP A 157 8.00 23.78 7.71
CA ASP A 157 8.58 25.00 8.27
C ASP A 157 10.09 25.07 8.02
N ALA A 158 10.81 23.96 8.21
CA ALA A 158 12.24 23.88 7.93
C ALA A 158 12.57 24.06 6.43
N ARG A 159 11.73 23.53 5.52
CA ARG A 159 11.85 23.79 4.07
C ARG A 159 11.61 25.26 3.76
N ALA A 160 10.49 25.81 4.20
CA ALA A 160 10.15 27.22 4.01
C ALA A 160 11.23 28.17 4.58
N ALA A 161 11.82 27.84 5.73
CA ALA A 161 12.91 28.60 6.31
C ALA A 161 14.21 28.53 5.49
N ARG A 162 14.50 27.41 4.81
CA ARG A 162 15.63 27.28 3.89
C ARG A 162 15.40 28.02 2.58
N ASP A 163 14.16 28.04 2.09
CA ASP A 163 13.83 28.66 0.81
C ASP A 163 13.64 30.18 0.94
N ARG A 164 13.33 30.68 2.14
CA ARG A 164 13.30 32.11 2.49
C ARG A 164 14.68 32.63 2.88
N THR A 165 15.50 32.94 1.87
CA THR A 165 16.82 33.54 2.08
C THR A 165 16.87 34.96 1.57
N LEU A 166 17.44 35.88 2.35
CA LEU A 166 17.72 37.25 1.93
C LEU A 166 19.08 37.65 2.51
N THR A 167 20.05 37.85 1.63
CA THR A 167 21.41 38.26 1.97
C THR A 167 21.61 39.70 1.52
N LEU A 168 22.05 40.56 2.43
CA LEU A 168 22.54 41.91 2.11
C LEU A 168 24.05 41.93 2.31
N SER A 169 24.79 42.32 1.26
CA SER A 169 26.24 42.51 1.35
C SER A 169 26.63 43.88 0.81
N PRO A 170 27.41 44.69 1.54
CA PRO A 170 27.97 45.94 1.01
C PRO A 170 28.84 45.66 -0.22
N ASP A 171 28.77 46.52 -1.24
CA ASP A 171 29.56 46.36 -2.49
C ASP A 171 30.91 47.10 -2.47
N GLY A 172 31.24 47.77 -1.35
CA GLY A 172 32.47 48.55 -1.19
C GLY A 172 32.43 49.95 -1.83
N THR A 173 31.33 50.34 -2.48
CA THR A 173 31.17 51.65 -3.15
C THR A 173 30.05 52.51 -2.54
N GLY A 174 29.53 52.11 -1.37
CA GLY A 174 28.41 52.77 -0.70
C GLY A 174 27.04 52.26 -1.11
N ARG A 175 26.96 51.16 -1.87
CA ARG A 175 25.69 50.46 -2.19
C ARG A 175 25.64 49.09 -1.51
N VAL A 176 24.45 48.49 -1.49
CA VAL A 176 24.22 47.16 -0.94
C VAL A 176 23.67 46.26 -2.04
N ARG A 177 24.27 45.08 -2.19
CA ARG A 177 23.75 44.01 -3.03
C ARG A 177 22.80 43.16 -2.20
N LEU A 178 21.59 42.97 -2.71
CA LEU A 178 20.56 42.13 -2.12
C LEU A 178 20.41 40.88 -2.99
N THR A 179 20.45 39.69 -2.40
CA THR A 179 20.36 38.41 -3.13
C THR A 179 19.61 37.39 -2.30
N GLY A 180 18.71 36.62 -2.91
CA GLY A 180 17.95 35.59 -2.23
C GLY A 180 16.59 35.35 -2.87
N TRP A 181 15.82 34.44 -2.26
CA TRP A 181 14.49 34.04 -2.71
C TRP A 181 13.47 34.34 -1.62
N LEU A 182 12.36 34.96 -2.01
CA LEU A 182 11.19 35.18 -1.16
C LEU A 182 10.00 34.51 -1.85
N GLU A 183 9.25 33.71 -1.11
CA GLU A 183 7.99 33.17 -1.60
C GLU A 183 6.85 34.17 -1.35
N THR A 184 5.95 34.34 -2.33
CA THR A 184 4.75 35.21 -2.28
C THR A 184 3.52 34.49 -1.77
#